data_AF-A0A9E3MVQ1-F1
#
_entry.id   AF-A0A9E3MVQ1-F1
#
_cell.length_a   1.000
_cell.length_b   1.000
_cell.length_c   1.000
_cell.angle_alpha   90.00
_cell.angle_beta   90.00
_cell.angle_gamma   90.00
#
_symmetry.space_group_name_H-M   'P 1'
#
loop_
_entity.id
_entity.type
_entity.pdbx_description
1 polymer ?
#
loop_
_entity_poly.entity_id
_entity_poly.type
_entity_poly.pdbx_seq_one_letter_code
_entity_poly.pdbx_strand_id
1 'polypeptide(L)'
;MAPQRFHEQFDQIQRSMPDVPLALGPDDASEFIYEKGVVLARDGRDAALVEETVRTHFTEATGLTGDYVRRDSPETNRSGITRIKVGDPGHGDRRGDRAVTHALRAMSEREGRAGHRLISRNHVVSIAVNSCPGDEPVPAALSQGTNPAPAEAGHDPDTAVGVLVVDNGLTHDHGLVPLLAHVEGDLHGTETDGAGNLLQYVGHGTFIAGVLAAVAPNTDITVRSTLNDAGAILES
;
A
#
# COMPACT_ATOMS: atom_id res chain seq x y z
N MET A 1 -10.33 4.89 -18.95
CA MET A 1 -10.68 5.22 -17.56
C MET A 1 -10.83 6.72 -17.49
N ALA A 2 -11.90 7.26 -16.88
CA ALA A 2 -12.03 8.70 -16.77
C ALA A 2 -10.86 9.23 -15.93
N PRO A 3 -9.99 10.14 -16.43
CA PRO A 3 -8.84 10.66 -15.69
C PRO A 3 -9.21 11.15 -14.26
N GLN A 4 -10.46 11.59 -14.08
CA GLN A 4 -11.02 12.02 -12.80
C GLN A 4 -11.00 10.94 -11.71
N ARG A 5 -11.25 9.65 -12.02
CA ARG A 5 -11.32 8.61 -10.99
C ARG A 5 -9.98 8.38 -10.28
N PHE A 6 -8.87 8.46 -11.01
CA PHE A 6 -7.56 8.29 -10.39
C PHE A 6 -7.22 9.45 -9.44
N HIS A 7 -7.58 10.68 -9.81
CA HIS A 7 -7.42 11.84 -8.94
C HIS A 7 -8.34 11.79 -7.70
N GLU A 8 -9.59 11.34 -7.86
CA GLU A 8 -10.51 11.14 -6.73
C GLU A 8 -9.94 10.12 -5.73
N GLN A 9 -9.38 9.03 -6.23
CA GLN A 9 -8.74 8.01 -5.41
C GLN A 9 -7.45 8.50 -4.77
N PHE A 10 -6.64 9.29 -5.47
CA PHE A 10 -5.52 9.98 -4.86
C PHE A 10 -5.96 10.85 -3.68
N ASP A 11 -7.00 11.67 -3.86
CA ASP A 11 -7.50 12.55 -2.80
C ASP A 11 -8.04 11.73 -1.61
N GLN A 12 -8.64 10.56 -1.87
CA GLN A 12 -9.07 9.63 -0.82
C GLN A 12 -7.90 8.99 -0.08
N ILE A 13 -6.91 8.47 -0.81
CA ILE A 13 -5.71 7.88 -0.22
C ILE A 13 -4.96 8.92 0.62
N GLN A 14 -4.79 10.14 0.10
CA GLN A 14 -4.16 11.24 0.84
C GLN A 14 -4.91 11.57 2.14
N ARG A 15 -6.25 11.56 2.14
CA ARG A 15 -7.05 11.74 3.37
C ARG A 15 -6.84 10.61 4.38
N SER A 16 -6.71 9.37 3.90
CA SER A 16 -6.46 8.19 4.74
C SER A 16 -5.02 8.09 5.27
N MET A 17 -4.10 8.91 4.75
CA MET A 17 -2.68 8.96 5.13
C MET A 17 -2.27 10.41 5.47
N PRO A 18 -2.85 11.04 6.50
CA PRO A 18 -2.68 12.48 6.76
C PRO A 18 -1.23 12.87 7.06
N ASP A 19 -0.43 11.95 7.59
CA ASP A 19 0.97 12.17 7.97
C ASP A 19 1.96 11.87 6.83
N VAL A 20 1.46 11.42 5.67
CA VAL A 20 2.29 11.05 4.51
C VAL A 20 1.93 11.92 3.32
N PRO A 21 2.73 12.94 2.99
CA PRO A 21 2.49 13.76 1.80
C PRO A 21 2.74 12.94 0.52
N LEU A 22 1.75 12.86 -0.36
CA LEU A 22 1.78 12.05 -1.58
C LEU A 22 1.90 12.89 -2.85
N ALA A 23 2.46 12.29 -3.90
CA ALA A 23 2.54 12.86 -5.24
C ALA A 23 2.09 11.86 -6.31
N LEU A 24 1.58 12.40 -7.41
CA LEU A 24 1.26 11.68 -8.63
C LEU A 24 2.46 11.59 -9.55
N GLY A 25 2.68 10.43 -10.17
CA GLY A 25 3.82 10.24 -11.05
C GLY A 25 3.52 9.47 -12.34
N PRO A 26 4.46 9.58 -13.31
CA PRO A 26 5.44 10.67 -13.43
C PRO A 26 4.74 11.98 -13.88
N ASP A 27 5.14 13.13 -13.34
CA ASP A 27 4.70 14.46 -13.81
C ASP A 27 3.19 14.61 -14.08
N ASP A 28 2.33 14.17 -13.14
CA ASP A 28 0.85 14.16 -13.23
C ASP A 28 0.24 13.17 -14.24
N ALA A 29 1.03 12.28 -14.85
CA ALA A 29 0.54 11.26 -15.80
C ALA A 29 -0.44 10.24 -15.18
N SER A 30 -0.67 10.31 -13.86
CA SER A 30 -1.67 9.51 -13.15
C SER A 30 -1.46 8.01 -13.31
N GLU A 31 -0.19 7.58 -13.33
CA GLU A 31 0.19 6.17 -13.49
C GLU A 31 0.39 5.49 -12.13
N PHE A 32 0.92 6.23 -11.15
CA PHE A 32 1.15 5.74 -9.79
C PHE A 32 1.16 6.88 -8.75
N ILE A 33 1.03 6.49 -7.48
CA ILE A 33 1.10 7.38 -6.32
C ILE A 33 2.33 6.99 -5.49
N TYR A 34 3.04 7.97 -4.95
CA TYR A 34 4.23 7.74 -4.12
C TYR A 34 4.42 8.83 -3.06
N GLU A 35 5.21 8.53 -2.04
CA GLU A 35 5.55 9.48 -0.98
C GLU A 35 6.52 10.58 -1.45
N LYS A 36 6.21 11.82 -1.09
CA LYS A 36 7.05 12.99 -1.40
C LYS A 36 8.32 13.00 -0.57
N GLY A 37 9.40 13.48 -1.18
CA GLY A 37 10.68 13.71 -0.54
C GLY A 37 11.39 12.45 -0.05
N VAL A 38 10.92 11.24 -0.40
CA VAL A 38 11.47 9.97 0.07
C VAL A 38 11.77 9.05 -1.12
N VAL A 39 12.92 8.40 -1.03
CA VAL A 39 13.34 7.32 -1.93
C VAL A 39 13.75 6.10 -1.10
N LEU A 40 13.65 4.93 -1.72
CA LEU A 40 14.02 3.66 -1.14
C LEU A 40 15.30 3.14 -1.77
N ALA A 41 16.15 2.53 -0.95
CA ALA A 41 17.34 1.80 -1.37
C ALA A 41 17.46 0.51 -0.56
N ARG A 42 18.18 -0.48 -1.08
CA ARG A 42 18.55 -1.65 -0.26
C ARG A 42 19.45 -1.19 0.89
N ASP A 43 19.25 -1.77 2.07
CA ASP A 43 20.01 -1.40 3.25
C ASP A 43 21.52 -1.71 3.12
N GLY A 44 22.32 -1.12 4.02
CA GLY A 44 23.78 -1.25 4.01
C GLY A 44 24.45 -0.40 2.93
N ARG A 45 25.27 -1.03 2.08
CA ARG A 45 26.15 -0.31 1.14
C ARG A 45 25.41 0.45 0.06
N ASP A 46 24.30 -0.10 -0.43
CA ASP A 46 23.50 0.54 -1.48
C ASP A 46 22.89 1.84 -0.97
N ALA A 47 22.30 1.83 0.23
CA ALA A 47 21.80 3.03 0.89
C ALA A 47 22.89 4.09 1.08
N ALA A 48 24.06 3.72 1.61
CA ALA A 48 25.17 4.67 1.81
C ALA A 48 25.64 5.29 0.47
N LEU A 49 25.72 4.47 -0.58
CA LEU A 49 26.08 4.92 -1.93
C LEU A 49 25.03 5.89 -2.51
N VAL A 50 23.74 5.60 -2.31
CA VAL A 50 22.64 6.47 -2.74
C VAL A 50 22.72 7.81 -1.98
N GLU A 51 22.87 7.79 -0.66
CA GLU A 51 22.99 9.01 0.14
C GLU A 51 24.15 9.89 -0.32
N GLU A 52 25.34 9.32 -0.54
CA GLU A 52 26.52 10.06 -1.00
C GLU A 52 26.33 10.64 -2.41
N THR A 53 25.84 9.81 -3.34
CA THR A 53 25.70 10.20 -4.75
C THR A 53 24.63 11.28 -4.91
N VAL A 54 23.46 11.11 -4.28
CA VAL A 54 22.36 12.08 -4.35
C VAL A 54 22.77 13.39 -3.67
N ARG A 55 23.41 13.33 -2.50
CA ARG A 55 23.90 14.53 -1.81
C ARG A 55 24.85 15.34 -2.68
N THR A 56 25.85 14.67 -3.28
CA THR A 56 26.82 15.31 -4.18
C THR A 56 26.10 15.96 -5.37
N HIS A 57 25.21 15.23 -6.04
CA HIS A 57 24.46 15.75 -7.17
C HIS A 57 23.58 16.97 -6.81
N PHE A 58 23.02 16.98 -5.60
CA PHE A 58 22.15 18.07 -5.13
C PHE A 58 22.93 19.36 -4.86
N THR A 59 24.21 19.27 -4.48
CA THR A 59 25.05 20.47 -4.35
C THR A 59 25.28 21.18 -5.68
N GLU A 60 25.17 20.47 -6.79
CA GLU A 60 25.37 21.00 -8.16
C GLU A 60 24.05 21.48 -8.80
N ALA A 61 22.89 21.15 -8.20
CA ALA A 61 21.57 21.39 -8.77
C ALA A 61 20.85 22.60 -8.15
N THR A 62 20.44 23.56 -8.98
CA THR A 62 19.75 24.79 -8.52
C THR A 62 18.41 24.48 -7.84
N GLY A 63 18.23 24.98 -6.61
CA GLY A 63 16.99 24.86 -5.84
C GLY A 63 16.83 23.52 -5.10
N LEU A 64 17.89 22.72 -5.03
CA LEU A 64 17.99 21.54 -4.19
C LEU A 64 19.13 21.75 -3.18
N THR A 65 19.07 21.07 -2.03
CA THR A 65 20.17 21.07 -1.07
C THR A 65 20.48 19.65 -0.62
N GLY A 66 21.77 19.34 -0.54
CA GLY A 66 22.25 18.09 0.03
C GLY A 66 21.90 17.91 1.51
N ASP A 67 21.52 18.97 2.23
CA ASP A 67 21.13 18.89 3.65
C ASP A 67 19.86 18.07 3.88
N TYR A 68 18.97 18.01 2.88
CA TYR A 68 17.79 17.17 2.96
C TYR A 68 18.10 15.68 2.78
N VAL A 69 19.24 15.34 2.18
CA VAL A 69 19.62 13.96 1.93
C VAL A 69 20.03 13.32 3.25
N ARG A 70 19.19 12.45 3.80
CA ARG A 70 19.51 11.71 5.02
C ARG A 70 18.68 10.46 5.14
N ARG A 71 19.29 9.42 5.70
CA ARG A 71 18.56 8.26 6.22
C ARG A 71 17.43 8.68 7.16
N ASP A 72 16.25 8.11 6.93
CA ASP A 72 15.01 8.35 7.69
C ASP A 72 14.54 7.08 8.44
N SER A 73 15.02 5.90 8.04
CA SER A 73 14.79 4.62 8.74
C SER A 73 16.00 4.20 9.59
N PRO A 74 15.84 3.29 10.57
CA PRO A 74 16.98 2.70 11.30
C PRO A 74 18.03 2.05 10.37
N GLU A 75 19.28 1.95 10.85
CA GLU A 75 20.41 1.35 10.12
C GLU A 75 20.26 -0.15 9.82
N THR A 76 19.41 -0.82 10.58
CA THR A 76 19.04 -2.21 10.35
C THR A 76 17.55 -2.33 10.58
N ASN A 77 16.82 -2.73 9.53
CA ASN A 77 15.39 -3.00 9.64
C ASN A 77 15.07 -4.40 9.09
N ARG A 78 13.91 -4.92 9.49
CA ARG A 78 13.49 -6.27 9.11
C ARG A 78 13.16 -6.41 7.62
N SER A 79 12.89 -5.30 6.91
CA SER A 79 12.58 -5.29 5.48
C SER A 79 13.82 -5.31 4.58
N GLY A 80 14.98 -4.91 5.10
CA GLY A 80 16.21 -4.76 4.31
C GLY A 80 16.18 -3.56 3.36
N ILE A 81 15.26 -2.61 3.59
CA ILE A 81 15.04 -1.42 2.74
C ILE A 81 15.22 -0.16 3.57
N THR A 82 16.13 0.73 3.17
CA THR A 82 16.32 2.03 3.80
C THR A 82 15.45 3.09 3.16
N ARG A 83 14.74 3.85 3.99
CA ARG A 83 14.09 5.12 3.60
C ARG A 83 15.12 6.24 3.67
N ILE A 84 15.29 6.96 2.56
CA ILE A 84 16.20 8.11 2.46
C ILE A 84 15.34 9.33 2.14
N LYS A 85 15.33 10.31 3.04
CA LYS A 85 14.78 11.62 2.77
C LYS A 85 15.70 12.32 1.77
N VAL A 86 15.14 12.92 0.73
CA VAL A 86 15.86 13.67 -0.32
C VAL A 86 15.28 15.08 -0.53
N GLY A 87 14.14 15.41 0.06
CA GLY A 87 13.54 16.74 -0.05
C GLY A 87 12.60 17.07 1.11
N ASP A 88 12.13 18.31 1.15
CA ASP A 88 11.03 18.71 2.01
C ASP A 88 9.69 18.20 1.42
N PRO A 89 8.97 17.28 2.09
CA PRO A 89 7.73 16.73 1.56
C PRO A 89 6.60 17.78 1.47
N GLY A 90 6.71 18.91 2.17
CA GLY A 90 5.77 20.02 2.07
C GLY A 90 5.98 20.92 0.83
N HIS A 91 7.08 20.76 0.10
CA HIS A 91 7.40 21.60 -1.05
C HIS A 91 6.71 21.11 -2.34
N GLY A 92 6.30 22.04 -3.22
CA GLY A 92 5.59 21.73 -4.47
C GLY A 92 4.13 21.34 -4.26
N ASP A 93 3.44 20.95 -5.34
CA ASP A 93 2.04 20.50 -5.31
C ASP A 93 1.96 18.95 -5.35
N ARG A 94 0.81 18.40 -5.76
CA ARG A 94 0.61 16.96 -5.94
C ARG A 94 1.18 16.41 -7.26
N ARG A 95 1.64 17.27 -8.18
CA ARG A 95 2.10 16.90 -9.53
C ARG A 95 3.58 16.57 -9.50
N GLY A 96 3.86 15.38 -9.01
CA GLY A 96 5.22 14.87 -8.89
C GLY A 96 6.03 15.53 -7.79
N ASP A 97 7.29 15.13 -7.72
CA ASP A 97 8.25 15.60 -6.73
C ASP A 97 9.61 15.77 -7.41
N ARG A 98 10.06 17.02 -7.47
CA ARG A 98 11.32 17.39 -8.12
C ARG A 98 12.52 16.76 -7.41
N ALA A 99 12.54 16.71 -6.09
CA ALA A 99 13.67 16.15 -5.35
C ALA A 99 13.77 14.64 -5.61
N VAL A 100 12.67 13.91 -5.52
CA VAL A 100 12.63 12.47 -5.84
C VAL A 100 13.07 12.21 -7.28
N THR A 101 12.56 12.96 -8.26
CA THR A 101 12.96 12.82 -9.67
C THR A 101 14.45 13.09 -9.88
N HIS A 102 15.01 14.12 -9.25
CA HIS A 102 16.45 14.40 -9.33
C HIS A 102 17.30 13.33 -8.63
N ALA A 103 16.84 12.76 -7.52
CA ALA A 103 17.55 11.67 -6.82
C ALA A 103 17.63 10.41 -7.70
N LEU A 104 16.53 10.02 -8.35
CA LEU A 104 16.53 8.90 -9.31
C LEU A 104 17.46 9.18 -10.50
N ARG A 105 17.44 10.41 -11.02
CA ARG A 105 18.33 10.81 -12.12
C ARG A 105 19.81 10.77 -11.74
N ALA A 106 20.16 11.17 -10.52
CA ALA A 106 21.52 11.12 -10.00
C ALA A 106 22.11 9.70 -10.01
N MET A 107 21.25 8.67 -9.88
CA MET A 107 21.65 7.27 -9.85
C MET A 107 21.65 6.59 -11.23
N SER A 108 21.02 7.17 -12.24
CA SER A 108 20.77 6.52 -13.54
C SER A 108 22.04 5.98 -14.21
N GLU A 109 23.14 6.74 -14.23
CA GLU A 109 24.40 6.25 -14.81
C GLU A 109 25.00 5.08 -14.03
N ARG A 110 24.90 5.11 -12.70
CA ARG A 110 25.43 4.03 -11.84
C ARG A 110 24.60 2.76 -11.99
N GLU A 111 23.28 2.87 -12.02
CA GLU A 111 22.37 1.75 -12.29
C GLU A 111 22.65 1.14 -13.67
N GLY A 112 22.89 1.99 -14.69
CA GLY A 112 23.27 1.53 -16.03
C GLY A 112 24.57 0.71 -16.05
N ARG A 113 25.55 1.06 -15.21
CA ARG A 113 26.80 0.27 -15.05
C ARG A 113 26.60 -0.99 -14.21
N ALA A 114 25.77 -0.93 -13.18
CA ALA A 114 25.49 -2.06 -12.28
C ALA A 114 24.58 -3.13 -12.90
N GLY A 115 23.75 -2.74 -13.89
CA GLY A 115 22.79 -3.64 -14.54
C GLY A 115 21.55 -3.94 -13.70
N HIS A 116 21.33 -3.21 -12.60
CA HIS A 116 20.14 -3.31 -11.78
C HIS A 116 19.79 -1.98 -11.12
N ARG A 117 18.55 -1.87 -10.63
CA ARG A 117 18.06 -0.70 -9.88
C ARG A 117 18.68 -0.67 -8.48
N LEU A 118 19.10 0.50 -8.03
CA LEU A 118 19.67 0.81 -6.72
C LEU A 118 18.75 1.70 -5.89
N ILE A 119 17.91 2.49 -6.55
CA ILE A 119 17.01 3.45 -5.92
C ILE A 119 15.61 3.38 -6.53
N SER A 120 14.57 3.55 -5.72
CA SER A 120 13.20 3.70 -6.20
C SER A 120 12.46 4.79 -5.45
N ARG A 121 11.30 5.20 -5.96
CA ARG A 121 10.31 5.93 -5.15
C ARG A 121 9.81 5.01 -4.04
N ASN A 122 9.19 5.58 -3.01
CA ASN A 122 8.38 4.81 -2.08
C ASN A 122 6.91 4.86 -2.54
N HIS A 123 6.49 3.84 -3.28
CA HIS A 123 5.17 3.80 -3.90
C HIS A 123 4.08 3.49 -2.88
N VAL A 124 2.87 3.94 -3.19
CA VAL A 124 1.65 3.44 -2.56
C VAL A 124 1.27 2.13 -3.25
N VAL A 125 1.15 1.06 -2.45
CA VAL A 125 0.57 -0.21 -2.84
C VAL A 125 -0.91 -0.16 -2.48
N SER A 126 -1.78 -0.51 -3.42
CA SER A 126 -3.23 -0.54 -3.22
C SER A 126 -3.83 -1.89 -3.61
N ILE A 127 -4.90 -2.30 -2.93
CA ILE A 127 -5.71 -3.48 -3.29
C ILE A 127 -6.25 -3.43 -4.73
N ALA A 128 -6.35 -2.24 -5.32
CA ALA A 128 -6.90 -2.06 -6.66
C ALA A 128 -5.84 -1.56 -7.65
N VAL A 129 -5.79 -2.19 -8.83
CA VAL A 129 -4.77 -1.99 -9.89
C VAL A 129 -4.69 -0.55 -10.43
N ASN A 130 -5.67 0.32 -10.12
CA ASN A 130 -5.67 1.74 -10.47
C ASN A 130 -6.14 2.64 -9.32
N SER A 131 -6.01 2.16 -8.07
CA SER A 131 -6.68 2.72 -6.89
C SER A 131 -8.21 2.75 -6.99
N CYS A 132 -8.78 2.22 -8.07
CA CYS A 132 -10.21 2.06 -8.31
C CYS A 132 -10.42 0.59 -8.65
N PRO A 133 -11.16 -0.20 -7.86
CA PRO A 133 -11.65 -1.49 -8.33
C PRO A 133 -12.59 -1.20 -9.52
N GLY A 134 -13.04 -2.22 -10.24
CA GLY A 134 -14.15 -2.04 -11.17
C GLY A 134 -15.40 -1.45 -10.49
N ASP A 135 -16.52 -1.42 -11.21
CA ASP A 135 -17.79 -1.01 -10.62
C ASP A 135 -18.06 -1.78 -9.30
N GLU A 136 -18.64 -1.09 -8.32
CA GLU A 136 -18.94 -1.66 -7.01
C GLU A 136 -19.74 -2.96 -7.17
N PRO A 137 -19.47 -4.00 -6.36
CA PRO A 137 -20.22 -5.23 -6.44
C PRO A 137 -21.70 -4.93 -6.19
N VAL A 138 -22.56 -5.29 -7.15
CA VAL A 138 -24.00 -5.20 -6.97
C VAL A 138 -24.39 -6.23 -5.91
N PRO A 139 -25.04 -5.83 -4.80
CA PRO A 139 -25.47 -6.78 -3.78
C PRO A 139 -26.32 -7.88 -4.39
N ALA A 140 -25.97 -9.13 -4.14
CA ALA A 140 -26.79 -10.27 -4.53
C ALA A 140 -28.12 -10.23 -3.75
N ALA A 141 -29.18 -10.78 -4.35
CA ALA A 141 -30.43 -10.94 -3.61
C ALA A 141 -30.20 -11.89 -2.42
N LEU A 142 -30.76 -11.56 -1.25
CA LEU A 142 -30.60 -12.36 -0.02
C LEU A 142 -31.01 -13.84 -0.20
N SER A 143 -31.89 -14.13 -1.17
CA SER A 143 -32.36 -15.49 -1.49
C SER A 143 -31.39 -16.31 -2.36
N GLN A 144 -30.35 -15.70 -2.96
CA GLN A 144 -29.40 -16.42 -3.83
C GLN A 144 -28.37 -17.25 -3.05
N GLY A 145 -28.28 -17.07 -1.73
CA GLY A 145 -27.22 -17.70 -0.93
C GLY A 145 -25.85 -17.09 -1.19
N THR A 146 -24.80 -17.71 -0.65
CA THR A 146 -23.42 -17.23 -0.78
C THR A 146 -22.82 -17.61 -2.12
N ASN A 147 -22.00 -16.72 -2.68
CA ASN A 147 -21.23 -16.95 -3.91
C ASN A 147 -19.75 -16.59 -3.65
N PRO A 148 -18.81 -17.55 -3.73
CA PRO A 148 -19.03 -18.97 -4.04
C PRO A 148 -19.86 -19.71 -2.97
N ALA A 149 -20.51 -20.80 -3.38
CA ALA A 149 -21.15 -21.70 -2.42
C ALA A 149 -20.06 -22.41 -1.59
N PRO A 150 -20.26 -22.63 -0.28
CA PRO A 150 -19.27 -23.31 0.53
C PRO A 150 -19.07 -24.74 0.03
N ALA A 151 -17.82 -25.14 -0.11
CA ALA A 151 -17.46 -26.51 -0.44
C ALA A 151 -17.90 -27.44 0.70
N GLU A 152 -18.33 -28.66 0.37
CA GLU A 152 -18.86 -29.62 1.35
C GLU A 152 -17.80 -30.22 2.28
N ALA A 153 -16.51 -29.96 2.02
CA ALA A 153 -15.42 -30.43 2.87
C ALA A 153 -15.45 -29.73 4.24
N GLY A 154 -15.10 -30.47 5.30
CA GLY A 154 -15.02 -29.94 6.66
C GLY A 154 -13.66 -29.32 6.99
N HIS A 155 -13.61 -28.62 8.11
CA HIS A 155 -12.38 -28.20 8.77
C HIS A 155 -11.86 -29.34 9.66
N ASP A 156 -10.56 -29.62 9.57
CA ASP A 156 -9.84 -30.53 10.45
C ASP A 156 -8.60 -29.81 11.01
N PRO A 157 -8.60 -29.43 12.31
CA PRO A 157 -7.52 -28.64 12.90
C PRO A 157 -6.15 -29.34 12.86
N ASP A 158 -6.11 -30.68 12.73
CA ASP A 158 -4.86 -31.43 12.68
C ASP A 158 -4.22 -31.39 11.27
N THR A 159 -4.97 -31.02 10.24
CA THR A 159 -4.51 -30.99 8.84
C THR A 159 -4.73 -29.65 8.12
N ALA A 160 -5.35 -28.68 8.80
CA ALA A 160 -5.66 -27.37 8.24
C ALA A 160 -4.40 -26.62 7.77
N VAL A 161 -4.52 -25.95 6.63
CA VAL A 161 -3.45 -25.11 6.09
C VAL A 161 -3.62 -23.68 6.58
N GLY A 162 -2.58 -23.13 7.20
CA GLY A 162 -2.55 -21.72 7.60
C GLY A 162 -2.48 -20.79 6.39
N VAL A 163 -3.41 -19.84 6.30
CA VAL A 163 -3.47 -18.82 5.24
C VAL A 163 -3.45 -17.43 5.86
N LEU A 164 -2.50 -16.60 5.45
CA LEU A 164 -2.41 -15.21 5.85
C LEU A 164 -3.03 -14.31 4.77
N VAL A 165 -4.06 -13.56 5.13
CA VAL A 165 -4.69 -12.54 4.29
C VAL A 165 -4.18 -11.17 4.74
N VAL A 166 -3.39 -10.50 3.89
CA VAL A 166 -2.92 -9.12 4.13
C VAL A 166 -3.86 -8.18 3.40
N ASP A 167 -4.75 -7.53 4.14
CA ASP A 167 -5.83 -6.71 3.58
C ASP A 167 -6.19 -5.59 4.56
N ASN A 168 -7.45 -5.18 4.64
CA ASN A 168 -7.95 -4.16 5.56
C ASN A 168 -8.71 -4.71 6.78
N GLY A 169 -8.48 -5.97 7.15
CA GLY A 169 -9.02 -6.51 8.41
C GLY A 169 -10.44 -7.08 8.33
N LEU A 170 -10.93 -7.46 9.51
CA LEU A 170 -12.23 -8.10 9.73
C LEU A 170 -13.29 -7.11 10.18
N THR A 171 -14.54 -7.28 9.74
CA THR A 171 -15.67 -6.57 10.34
C THR A 171 -15.88 -7.06 11.76
N HIS A 172 -16.36 -6.19 12.64
CA HIS A 172 -16.53 -6.46 14.06
C HIS A 172 -17.49 -7.62 14.34
N ASP A 173 -18.39 -7.92 13.41
CA ASP A 173 -19.45 -8.92 13.51
C ASP A 173 -19.20 -10.17 12.65
N HIS A 174 -18.04 -10.32 12.00
CA HIS A 174 -17.74 -11.45 11.12
C HIS A 174 -17.99 -12.82 11.77
N GLY A 175 -17.73 -12.95 13.09
CA GLY A 175 -17.94 -14.18 13.85
C GLY A 175 -19.40 -14.63 13.97
N LEU A 176 -20.37 -13.78 13.61
CA LEU A 176 -21.79 -14.16 13.50
C LEU A 176 -22.05 -15.07 12.28
N VAL A 177 -21.13 -15.14 11.33
CA VAL A 177 -21.22 -15.97 10.13
C VAL A 177 -20.54 -17.32 10.39
N PRO A 178 -21.27 -18.45 10.43
CA PRO A 178 -20.69 -19.75 10.76
C PRO A 178 -19.55 -20.19 9.85
N LEU A 179 -19.59 -19.78 8.57
CA LEU A 179 -18.51 -20.04 7.61
C LEU A 179 -17.17 -19.44 8.05
N LEU A 180 -17.21 -18.35 8.83
CA LEU A 180 -16.02 -17.63 9.30
C LEU A 180 -15.58 -18.07 10.70
N ALA A 181 -16.09 -19.18 11.23
CA ALA A 181 -15.80 -19.63 12.61
C ALA A 181 -14.32 -19.89 12.90
N HIS A 182 -13.51 -20.15 11.86
CA HIS A 182 -12.06 -20.41 11.95
C HIS A 182 -11.23 -19.26 11.34
N VAL A 183 -11.84 -18.09 11.19
CA VAL A 183 -11.17 -16.88 10.75
C VAL A 183 -10.88 -16.02 11.96
N GLU A 184 -9.62 -15.64 12.12
CA GLU A 184 -9.17 -14.71 13.15
C GLU A 184 -8.34 -13.59 12.55
N GLY A 185 -8.05 -12.54 13.31
CA GLY A 185 -7.22 -11.46 12.81
C GLY A 185 -7.51 -10.11 13.43
N ASP A 186 -6.94 -9.10 12.79
CA ASP A 186 -7.13 -7.71 13.17
C ASP A 186 -8.49 -7.24 12.65
N LEU A 187 -9.25 -6.51 13.48
CA LEU A 187 -10.45 -5.81 13.04
C LEU A 187 -10.07 -4.60 12.19
N HIS A 188 -10.94 -4.24 11.23
CA HIS A 188 -10.78 -3.06 10.37
C HIS A 188 -10.65 -1.75 11.19
N GLY A 189 -11.33 -1.67 12.33
CA GLY A 189 -11.35 -0.49 13.20
C GLY A 189 -12.63 0.31 13.02
N THR A 190 -12.54 1.48 12.38
CA THR A 190 -13.72 2.34 12.15
C THR A 190 -14.44 1.89 10.89
N GLU A 191 -15.66 1.40 11.01
CA GLU A 191 -16.42 0.89 9.85
C GLU A 191 -17.37 1.91 9.24
N THR A 192 -17.75 2.94 10.00
CA THR A 192 -18.73 3.94 9.55
C THR A 192 -18.27 5.37 9.82
N ASP A 193 -18.73 6.30 8.97
CA ASP A 193 -18.56 7.73 9.20
C ASP A 193 -19.48 8.25 10.33
N GLY A 194 -19.37 9.54 10.67
CA GLY A 194 -20.21 10.17 11.68
C GLY A 194 -21.72 10.22 11.36
N ALA A 195 -22.11 9.91 10.13
CA ALA A 195 -23.51 9.79 9.70
C ALA A 195 -23.99 8.32 9.65
N GLY A 196 -23.11 7.35 9.97
CA GLY A 196 -23.41 5.93 9.96
C GLY A 196 -23.29 5.27 8.58
N ASN A 197 -22.72 5.93 7.58
CA ASN A 197 -22.46 5.31 6.29
C ASN A 197 -21.21 4.44 6.38
N LEU A 198 -21.22 3.27 5.73
CA LEU A 198 -20.03 2.43 5.64
C LEU A 198 -18.89 3.17 4.93
N LEU A 199 -17.70 3.16 5.53
CA LEU A 199 -16.51 3.71 4.90
C LEU A 199 -16.09 2.85 3.70
N GLN A 200 -15.35 3.46 2.77
CA GLN A 200 -14.91 2.77 1.57
C GLN A 200 -14.05 1.55 1.94
N TYR A 201 -14.18 0.48 1.16
CA TYR A 201 -13.46 -0.77 1.31
C TYR A 201 -13.69 -1.54 2.63
N VAL A 202 -14.45 -1.01 3.59
CA VAL A 202 -14.83 -1.75 4.80
C VAL A 202 -15.37 -3.13 4.43
N GLY A 203 -14.83 -4.15 5.10
CA GLY A 203 -15.22 -5.54 4.89
C GLY A 203 -14.53 -6.23 3.71
N HIS A 204 -13.63 -5.59 2.96
CA HIS A 204 -12.88 -6.25 1.88
C HIS A 204 -12.04 -7.44 2.39
N GLY A 205 -11.29 -7.27 3.48
CA GLY A 205 -10.54 -8.37 4.11
C GLY A 205 -11.46 -9.50 4.61
N THR A 206 -12.64 -9.16 5.13
CA THR A 206 -13.67 -10.13 5.53
C THR A 206 -14.25 -10.87 4.33
N PHE A 207 -14.50 -10.16 3.24
CA PHE A 207 -14.99 -10.72 2.00
C PHE A 207 -13.99 -11.73 1.42
N ILE A 208 -12.70 -11.36 1.34
CA ILE A 208 -11.64 -12.27 0.88
C ILE A 208 -11.54 -13.50 1.80
N ALA A 209 -11.58 -13.32 3.12
CA ALA A 209 -11.60 -14.44 4.07
C ALA A 209 -12.82 -15.35 3.86
N GLY A 210 -14.00 -14.78 3.57
CA GLY A 210 -15.20 -15.55 3.26
C GLY A 210 -15.12 -16.31 1.94
N VAL A 211 -14.51 -15.74 0.90
CA VAL A 211 -14.23 -16.45 -0.35
C VAL A 211 -13.31 -17.64 -0.08
N LEU A 212 -12.24 -17.45 0.69
CA LEU A 212 -11.30 -18.52 1.05
C LEU A 212 -11.98 -19.62 1.88
N ALA A 213 -12.71 -19.25 2.93
CA ALA A 213 -13.43 -20.19 3.78
C ALA A 213 -14.48 -21.00 2.98
N ALA A 214 -15.12 -20.39 1.99
CA ALA A 214 -16.05 -21.09 1.10
C ALA A 214 -15.35 -22.09 0.17
N VAL A 215 -14.24 -21.71 -0.48
CA VAL A 215 -13.61 -22.57 -1.50
C VAL A 215 -12.58 -23.55 -0.95
N ALA A 216 -12.03 -23.28 0.23
CA ALA A 216 -10.98 -24.05 0.89
C ALA A 216 -11.26 -24.17 2.40
N PRO A 217 -12.31 -24.92 2.80
CA PRO A 217 -12.79 -24.96 4.19
C PRO A 217 -11.80 -25.61 5.18
N ASN A 218 -10.81 -26.38 4.72
CA ASN A 218 -9.74 -26.92 5.58
C ASN A 218 -8.55 -25.94 5.69
N THR A 219 -8.84 -24.70 6.05
CA THR A 219 -7.82 -23.64 6.26
C THR A 219 -8.04 -22.91 7.57
N ASP A 220 -6.94 -22.55 8.22
CA ASP A 220 -6.93 -21.60 9.32
C ASP A 220 -6.55 -20.23 8.75
N ILE A 221 -7.49 -19.28 8.77
CA ILE A 221 -7.32 -18.01 8.09
C ILE A 221 -7.02 -16.92 9.12
N THR A 222 -5.87 -16.28 8.98
CA THR A 222 -5.52 -15.08 9.74
C THR A 222 -5.57 -13.86 8.83
N VAL A 223 -6.38 -12.86 9.19
CA VAL A 223 -6.46 -11.57 8.48
C VAL A 223 -5.61 -10.52 9.21
N ARG A 224 -4.81 -9.77 8.46
CA ARG A 224 -4.07 -8.60 8.96
C ARG A 224 -4.65 -7.33 8.37
N SER A 225 -4.90 -6.34 9.24
CA SER A 225 -5.39 -5.02 8.85
C SER A 225 -4.22 -4.10 8.54
N THR A 226 -3.53 -4.41 7.44
CA THR A 226 -2.28 -3.73 7.04
C THR A 226 -2.57 -2.57 6.09
N LEU A 227 -3.62 -2.69 5.28
CA LEU A 227 -4.07 -1.66 4.35
C LEU A 227 -5.10 -0.78 5.07
N ASN A 228 -4.98 0.54 4.89
CA ASN A 228 -5.91 1.48 5.53
C ASN A 228 -7.29 1.48 4.85
N ASP A 229 -8.17 2.38 5.27
CA ASP A 229 -9.55 2.53 4.77
C ASP A 229 -9.63 2.92 3.28
N ALA A 230 -8.53 3.33 2.65
CA ALA A 230 -8.44 3.51 1.20
C ALA A 230 -7.86 2.28 0.49
N GLY A 231 -7.64 1.19 1.22
CA GLY A 231 -7.01 -0.03 0.73
C GLY A 231 -5.56 0.19 0.33
N ALA A 232 -4.84 1.07 1.04
CA ALA A 232 -3.52 1.55 0.66
C ALA A 232 -2.48 1.43 1.79
N ILE A 233 -1.22 1.24 1.41
CA ILE A 233 -0.03 1.29 2.29
C ILE A 233 1.19 1.77 1.49
N LEU A 234 2.23 2.27 2.16
CA LEU A 234 3.55 2.43 1.55
C LEU A 234 4.26 1.08 1.40
N GLU A 235 5.10 0.94 0.38
CA GLU A 235 5.89 -0.29 0.18
C GLU A 235 7.08 -0.43 1.16
N SER A 236 7.39 0.61 1.94
CA SER A 236 8.54 0.68 2.88
C SER A 236 8.28 0.08 4.26
#